data_AF-A0A2V2SB10-F1
#
_entry.id   AF-A0A2V2SB10-F1
#
_cell.length_a   1.000
_cell.length_b   1.000
_cell.length_c   1.000
_cell.angle_alpha   90.00
_cell.angle_beta   90.00
_cell.angle_gamma   90.00
#
_symmetry.space_group_name_H-M   'P 1'
#
loop_
_entity.id
_entity.type
_entity.pdbx_description
1 polymer ?
#
loop_
_entity_poly.entity_id
_entity_poly.type
_entity_poly.pdbx_seq_one_letter_code
_entity_poly.pdbx_strand_id
1 'polypeptide(L)'
;MLVTVPDLENLRGTALSEFDRRTATISRDGDETLLRESARLEGQLEAIYRIGVLAQRREPEMEAALAVWDALVKICDSFLARLEALKQDFPACAASYDKMLDLRLAAEKRRDLHRKPGP
;
A
#
# COMPACT_ATOMS: atom_id res chain seq x y z
N MET A 1 -19.54 -3.64 11.34
CA MET A 1 -18.36 -2.87 11.76
C MET A 1 -17.88 -2.08 10.54
N LEU A 2 -17.83 -0.75 10.62
CA LEU A 2 -17.23 0.09 9.58
C LEU A 2 -15.71 0.07 9.77
N VAL A 3 -14.95 -0.17 8.70
CA VAL A 3 -13.49 -0.08 8.73
C VAL A 3 -13.12 1.39 8.68
N THR A 4 -12.25 1.82 9.58
CA THR A 4 -11.83 3.21 9.74
C THR A 4 -10.39 3.42 9.24
N VAL A 5 -9.98 4.68 9.07
CA VAL A 5 -8.58 5.01 8.73
C VAL A 5 -7.57 4.40 9.72
N PRO A 6 -7.77 4.48 11.06
CA PRO A 6 -6.92 3.78 12.01
C PRO A 6 -6.79 2.27 11.77
N ASP A 7 -7.85 1.60 11.31
CA ASP A 7 -7.79 0.16 10.98
C ASP A 7 -6.87 -0.09 9.77
N LEU A 8 -6.95 0.76 8.74
CA LEU A 8 -6.05 0.68 7.58
C LEU A 8 -4.59 0.93 7.98
N GLU A 9 -4.34 1.87 8.87
CA GLU A 9 -3.01 2.17 9.41
C GLU A 9 -2.46 1.01 10.25
N ASN A 10 -3.30 0.34 11.04
CA ASN A 10 -2.91 -0.85 11.79
C ASN A 10 -2.56 -2.03 10.85
N LEU A 11 -3.33 -2.21 9.76
CA LEU A 11 -3.02 -3.20 8.73
C LEU A 11 -1.69 -2.88 8.02
N ARG A 12 -1.44 -1.61 7.68
CA ARG A 12 -0.16 -1.14 7.14
C ARG A 12 0.99 -1.50 8.09
N GLY A 13 0.87 -1.12 9.37
CA GLY A 13 1.90 -1.38 10.37
C GLY A 13 2.22 -2.87 10.52
N THR A 14 1.18 -3.71 10.58
CA THR A 14 1.31 -5.16 10.68
C THR A 14 2.00 -5.75 9.44
N ALA A 15 1.57 -5.35 8.24
CA ALA A 15 2.13 -5.87 7.00
C ALA A 15 3.63 -5.52 6.85
N LEU A 16 4.00 -4.25 7.11
CA LEU A 16 5.39 -3.80 7.02
C LEU A 16 6.27 -4.43 8.09
N SER A 17 5.80 -4.53 9.33
CA SER A 17 6.57 -5.17 10.41
C SER A 17 6.83 -6.65 10.14
N GLU A 18 5.83 -7.37 9.62
CA GLU A 18 5.98 -8.78 9.26
C GLU A 18 6.90 -8.97 8.05
N PHE A 19 6.85 -8.06 7.09
CA PHE A 19 7.76 -8.05 5.95
C PHE A 19 9.21 -7.85 6.41
N ASP A 20 9.48 -6.78 7.16
CA ASP A 20 10.82 -6.47 7.69
C ASP A 20 11.37 -7.65 8.52
N ARG A 21 10.53 -8.27 9.37
CA ARG A 21 10.92 -9.42 10.18
C ARG A 21 11.34 -10.62 9.33
N ARG A 22 10.65 -10.88 8.22
CA ARG A 22 10.93 -12.05 7.37
C ARG A 22 12.11 -11.81 6.44
N THR A 23 12.21 -10.62 5.85
CA THR A 23 13.33 -10.27 4.96
C THR A 23 14.66 -10.16 5.70
N ALA A 24 14.66 -9.76 6.97
CA ALA A 24 15.87 -9.72 7.81
C ALA A 24 16.57 -11.08 7.97
N THR A 25 15.86 -12.19 7.74
CA THR A 25 16.41 -13.55 7.87
C THR A 25 16.85 -14.17 6.53
N ILE A 26 16.61 -13.49 5.42
CA ILE A 26 16.92 -13.98 4.08
C ILE A 26 18.41 -13.75 3.79
N SER A 27 19.10 -14.81 3.37
CA SER A 27 20.50 -14.71 2.93
C SER A 27 20.62 -13.96 1.60
N ARG A 28 21.82 -13.49 1.29
CA ARG A 28 22.08 -12.70 0.07
C ARG A 28 21.79 -13.45 -1.25
N ASP A 29 21.81 -14.78 -1.22
CA ASP A 29 21.50 -15.65 -2.35
C ASP A 29 20.01 -16.08 -2.38
N GLY A 30 19.21 -15.56 -1.45
CA GLY A 30 17.81 -15.94 -1.22
C GLY A 30 16.80 -15.28 -2.15
N ASP A 31 17.17 -15.01 -3.40
CA ASP A 31 16.40 -14.23 -4.39
C ASP A 31 14.94 -14.72 -4.53
N GLU A 32 14.73 -16.03 -4.65
CA GLU A 32 13.38 -16.60 -4.77
C GLU A 32 12.52 -16.37 -3.52
N THR A 33 13.13 -16.42 -2.33
CA THR A 33 12.42 -16.15 -1.08
C THR A 33 12.06 -14.68 -1.01
N LEU A 34 13.00 -13.78 -1.33
CA LEU A 34 12.74 -12.36 -1.34
C LEU A 34 11.67 -11.96 -2.36
N LEU A 35 11.68 -12.57 -3.54
CA LEU A 35 10.63 -12.40 -4.55
C LEU A 35 9.26 -12.82 -4.03
N ARG A 36 9.18 -13.97 -3.34
CA ARG A 36 7.94 -14.43 -2.72
C ARG A 36 7.46 -13.46 -1.63
N GLU A 37 8.37 -12.96 -0.81
CA GLU A 37 8.03 -11.97 0.22
C GLU A 37 7.54 -10.65 -0.40
N SER A 38 8.16 -10.21 -1.50
CA SER A 38 7.76 -9.01 -2.26
C SER A 38 6.37 -9.17 -2.88
N ALA A 39 6.10 -10.33 -3.49
CA ALA A 39 4.77 -10.65 -4.03
C ALA A 39 3.71 -10.75 -2.92
N ARG A 40 4.08 -11.24 -1.73
CA ARG A 40 3.17 -11.24 -0.58
C ARG A 40 2.87 -9.81 -0.11
N LEU A 41 3.89 -8.96 -0.02
CA LEU A 41 3.72 -7.57 0.35
C LEU A 41 2.82 -6.83 -0.66
N GLU A 42 2.98 -7.12 -1.95
CA GLU A 42 2.09 -6.64 -3.03
C GLU A 42 0.63 -7.05 -2.77
N GLY A 43 0.38 -8.34 -2.52
CA GLY A 43 -0.98 -8.83 -2.23
C GLY A 43 -1.58 -8.22 -0.96
N GLN A 44 -0.75 -7.94 0.06
CA GLN A 44 -1.20 -7.24 1.28
C GLN A 44 -1.60 -5.80 0.98
N LEU A 45 -0.83 -5.07 0.17
CA LEU A 45 -1.21 -3.71 -0.25
C LEU A 45 -2.52 -3.73 -1.03
N GLU A 46 -2.66 -4.67 -1.98
CA GLU A 46 -3.87 -4.79 -2.77
C GLU A 46 -5.11 -5.05 -1.90
N ALA A 47 -4.98 -5.93 -0.89
CA ALA A 47 -6.05 -6.18 0.06
C ALA A 47 -6.42 -4.92 0.87
N ILE A 48 -5.42 -4.21 1.42
CA ILE A 48 -5.64 -2.96 2.16
C ILE A 48 -6.31 -1.91 1.27
N TYR A 49 -5.85 -1.78 0.03
CA TYR A 49 -6.42 -0.86 -0.95
C TYR A 49 -7.89 -1.16 -1.22
N ARG A 50 -8.24 -2.43 -1.50
CA ARG A 50 -9.64 -2.84 -1.71
C ARG A 50 -10.52 -2.55 -0.49
N ILE A 51 -10.01 -2.79 0.72
CA ILE A 51 -10.72 -2.47 1.96
C ILE A 51 -10.94 -0.96 2.09
N GLY A 52 -9.91 -0.14 1.83
CA GLY A 52 -10.03 1.32 1.85
C GLY A 52 -11.03 1.86 0.82
N VAL A 53 -11.06 1.30 -0.39
CA VAL A 53 -12.09 1.65 -1.40
C VAL A 53 -13.50 1.34 -0.90
N LEU A 54 -13.69 0.20 -0.21
CA LEU A 54 -14.98 -0.16 0.37
C LEU A 54 -15.37 0.75 1.54
N ALA A 55 -14.40 1.16 2.38
CA ALA A 55 -14.62 2.11 3.45
C ALA A 55 -15.05 3.48 2.87
N GLN A 56 -14.30 4.00 1.90
CA GLN A 56 -14.61 5.27 1.25
C GLN A 56 -16.01 5.31 0.62
N ARG A 57 -16.43 4.24 -0.06
CA ARG A 57 -17.77 4.19 -0.68
C ARG A 57 -18.93 4.25 0.31
N ARG A 58 -18.65 3.99 1.59
CA ARG A 58 -19.64 4.05 2.68
C ARG A 58 -19.62 5.39 3.40
N GLU A 59 -18.66 6.26 3.10
CA GLU A 59 -18.58 7.60 3.66
C GLU A 59 -19.51 8.55 2.92
N PRO A 60 -20.55 9.12 3.57
CA PRO A 60 -21.42 10.10 2.96
C PRO A 60 -20.76 11.49 2.89
N GLU A 61 -19.84 11.77 3.81
CA GLU A 61 -19.15 13.04 3.92
C GLU A 61 -17.91 13.08 3.03
N MET A 62 -17.81 14.13 2.20
CA MET A 62 -16.70 14.26 1.24
C MET A 62 -15.34 14.37 1.95
N GLU A 63 -15.28 15.04 3.10
CA GLU A 63 -14.06 15.14 3.91
C GLU A 63 -13.62 13.78 4.47
N ALA A 64 -14.57 12.95 4.92
CA ALA A 64 -14.27 11.60 5.40
C ALA A 64 -13.79 10.70 4.25
N ALA A 65 -14.44 10.79 3.08
CA ALA A 65 -14.00 10.10 1.88
C ALA A 65 -12.58 10.53 1.43
N LEU A 66 -12.28 11.82 1.50
CA LEU A 66 -10.94 12.35 1.19
C LEU A 66 -9.90 11.82 2.17
N ALA A 67 -10.20 11.77 3.47
CA ALA A 67 -9.30 11.23 4.49
C ALA A 67 -8.92 9.76 4.22
N VAL A 68 -9.85 8.95 3.70
CA VAL A 68 -9.56 7.56 3.31
C VAL A 68 -8.60 7.51 2.12
N TRP A 69 -8.79 8.35 1.09
CA TRP A 69 -7.86 8.40 -0.04
C TRP A 69 -6.47 8.91 0.37
N ASP A 70 -6.41 9.91 1.25
CA ASP A 70 -5.16 10.40 1.83
C ASP A 70 -4.40 9.31 2.58
N ALA A 71 -5.11 8.50 3.37
CA ALA A 71 -4.54 7.36 4.06
C ALA A 71 -4.01 6.32 3.06
N LEU A 72 -4.79 5.97 2.02
CA LEU A 72 -4.36 5.01 1.00
C LEU A 72 -3.11 5.45 0.25
N VAL A 73 -2.97 6.75 -0.09
CA VAL A 73 -1.74 7.26 -0.71
C VAL A 73 -0.54 7.04 0.22
N LYS A 74 -0.64 7.45 1.49
CA LYS A 74 0.44 7.29 2.48
C LYS A 74 0.80 5.83 2.75
N ILE A 75 -0.20 4.95 2.74
CA ILE A 75 0.00 3.50 2.86
C ILE A 75 0.79 2.99 1.66
N CYS A 76 0.41 3.34 0.44
CA CYS A 76 1.14 2.92 -0.76
C CYS A 76 2.58 3.46 -0.74
N ASP A 77 2.78 4.74 -0.39
CA ASP A 77 4.11 5.36 -0.30
C ASP A 77 5.01 4.58 0.70
N SER A 78 4.45 4.13 1.82
CA SER A 78 5.19 3.35 2.82
C SER A 78 5.64 1.97 2.30
N PHE A 79 4.79 1.30 1.51
CA PHE A 79 5.12 0.02 0.89
C PHE A 79 6.15 0.18 -0.22
N LEU A 80 5.97 1.18 -1.08
CA LEU A 80 6.92 1.53 -2.15
C LEU A 80 8.30 1.85 -1.58
N ALA A 81 8.38 2.60 -0.48
CA ALA A 81 9.65 2.91 0.16
C ALA A 81 10.42 1.65 0.60
N ARG A 82 9.72 0.61 1.08
CA ARG A 82 10.38 -0.65 1.47
C ARG A 82 10.83 -1.48 0.28
N LEU A 83 10.05 -1.47 -0.79
CA LEU A 83 10.41 -2.22 -1.97
C LEU A 83 11.48 -1.51 -2.80
N GLU A 84 11.52 -0.17 -2.82
CA GLU A 84 12.59 0.61 -3.46
C GLU A 84 13.95 0.33 -2.81
N ALA A 85 14.00 0.27 -1.48
CA ALA A 85 15.22 -0.09 -0.75
C ALA A 85 15.74 -1.48 -1.14
N LEU A 86 14.84 -2.43 -1.43
CA LEU A 86 15.22 -3.78 -1.88
C LEU A 86 15.54 -3.85 -3.37
N LYS A 87 14.85 -3.06 -4.20
CA LYS A 87 15.03 -3.04 -5.66
C LYS A 87 16.44 -2.65 -6.08
N GLN A 88 17.13 -1.83 -5.29
CA GLN A 88 18.53 -1.47 -5.53
C GLN A 88 19.45 -2.69 -5.54
N ASP A 89 19.21 -3.65 -4.63
CA ASP A 89 20.00 -4.87 -4.50
C ASP A 89 19.40 -6.05 -5.30
N PHE A 90 18.08 -6.04 -5.53
CA PHE A 90 17.34 -7.13 -6.17
C PHE A 90 16.37 -6.61 -7.25
N PRO A 91 16.85 -6.39 -8.49
CA PRO A 91 16.06 -5.83 -9.59
C PRO A 91 14.79 -6.62 -9.93
N ALA A 92 14.76 -7.92 -9.61
CA ALA A 92 13.62 -8.79 -9.85
C ALA A 92 12.34 -8.36 -9.08
N CYS A 93 12.47 -7.52 -8.04
CA CYS A 93 11.33 -6.93 -7.32
C CYS A 93 10.61 -5.81 -8.11
N ALA A 94 11.15 -5.37 -9.26
CA ALA A 94 10.59 -4.27 -10.04
C ALA A 94 9.12 -4.48 -10.45
N ALA A 95 8.73 -5.72 -10.79
CA ALA A 95 7.36 -6.01 -11.20
C ALA A 95 6.33 -5.75 -10.07
N SER A 96 6.67 -6.11 -8.82
CA SER A 96 5.81 -5.81 -7.67
C SER A 96 5.81 -4.31 -7.36
N TYR A 97 6.95 -3.64 -7.54
CA TYR A 97 7.06 -2.20 -7.36
C TYR A 97 6.12 -1.43 -8.31
N ASP A 98 6.15 -1.76 -9.60
CA ASP A 98 5.34 -1.07 -10.60
C ASP A 98 3.84 -1.22 -10.32
N LYS A 99 3.38 -2.40 -9.90
CA LYS A 99 1.98 -2.61 -9.51
C LYS A 99 1.57 -1.83 -8.27
N MET A 100 2.45 -1.75 -7.25
CA MET A 100 2.19 -0.92 -6.07
C MET A 100 2.13 0.57 -6.46
N LEU A 101 2.96 0.99 -7.43
CA LEU A 101 2.97 2.35 -7.95
C LEU A 101 1.67 2.67 -8.70
N ASP A 102 1.13 1.73 -9.47
CA ASP A 102 -0.17 1.88 -10.13
C ASP A 102 -1.30 2.11 -9.12
N LEU A 103 -1.32 1.36 -8.01
CA LEU A 103 -2.29 1.57 -6.92
C LEU A 103 -2.13 2.95 -6.27
N ARG A 104 -0.88 3.38 -6.04
CA ARG A 104 -0.57 4.71 -5.49
C ARG A 104 -1.08 5.82 -6.40
N LEU A 105 -0.81 5.73 -7.70
CA LEU A 105 -1.27 6.70 -8.71
C LEU A 105 -2.80 6.72 -8.82
N ALA A 106 -3.44 5.54 -8.74
CA ALA A 106 -4.90 5.45 -8.71
C ALA A 106 -5.49 6.12 -7.46
N ALA A 107 -4.90 5.90 -6.28
CA ALA A 107 -5.30 6.56 -5.02
C ALA A 107 -5.18 8.07 -5.13
N GLU A 108 -4.04 8.57 -5.62
CA GLU A 108 -3.78 10.00 -5.78
C GLU A 108 -4.78 10.65 -6.73
N LYS A 109 -5.03 10.04 -7.89
CA LYS A 109 -6.04 10.56 -8.83
C LYS A 109 -7.41 10.67 -8.17
N ARG A 110 -7.79 9.69 -7.33
CA ARG A 110 -9.06 9.72 -6.60
C ARG A 110 -9.07 10.81 -5.53
N ARG A 111 -8.01 10.95 -4.74
CA ARG A 111 -7.85 12.03 -3.76
C ARG A 111 -8.02 13.40 -4.42
N ASP A 112 -7.33 13.62 -5.53
CA ASP A 112 -7.33 14.93 -6.21
C ASP A 112 -8.68 15.29 -6.81
N LEU A 113 -9.48 14.28 -7.22
CA LEU A 113 -10.87 14.47 -7.63
C LEU A 113 -11.77 14.93 -6.47
N HIS A 114 -11.54 14.44 -5.25
CA HIS A 114 -12.33 14.84 -4.08
C HIS A 114 -11.83 16.16 -3.46
N ARG A 115 -10.57 16.54 -3.70
CA ARG A 115 -10.00 17.82 -3.25
C ARG A 115 -10.49 19.01 -4.08
N LYS A 116 -10.83 18.81 -5.35
CA LYS A 116 -11.43 19.88 -6.16
C LYS A 116 -12.93 19.94 -5.81
N PRO A 117 -13.44 21.04 -5.23
CA PRO A 117 -14.87 21.25 -5.24
C PRO A 117 -15.30 21.30 -6.71
N GLY A 118 -16.40 20.63 -7.06
CA GLY A 118 -16.94 20.70 -8.42
C GLY A 118 -17.13 22.16 -8.86
N PRO A 119 -17.06 22.44 -10.17
CA PRO A 119 -17.31 23.78 -10.71
C PRO A 119 -18.66 24.34 -10.28
#